data_AF-A0A093QXJ9-F1
#
_entry.id   AF-A0A093QXJ9-F1
#
_cell.length_a   1.000
_cell.length_b   1.000
_cell.length_c   1.000
_cell.angle_alpha   90.00
_cell.angle_beta   90.00
_cell.angle_gamma   90.00
#
_symmetry.space_group_name_H-M   'P 1'
#
loop_
_entity.id
_entity.type
_entity.pdbx_description
1 polymer ?
#
loop_
_entity_poly.entity_id
_entity_poly.type
_entity_poly.pdbx_seq_one_letter_code
_entity_poly.pdbx_strand_id
1 'polypeptide(L)'
;ESKGYDFESETDTESIAKLVKYMYDNRDSDDISFTTLVERVIQQLEGAFALVFKSVHYPGQAVGTRRGSPLLIGVRSEHKLSTDHIPILYRTAVQSMDHSFDGISIKMEEGKDKKGSCNLSRVDSTTCLFPVEEKAVEYYFASDASAVIEHTNRVIFLEDDDVAAVVDGRLSIHRIKRTAGDHPGRAVQTLQMELQQIMKGNFSSFMQKEIFEQPESVVNTMRGRVNFDDYTVNLGGLKDHIKEIQRCRRLILIACGTSYHAGVATRQVLEELTELPVMVELASDFLDRNTPVFRDDVCFFISQSGETADTLMGLRYCKERGALTVGITNTVGSSISRETDCGVHINAGPEIGVASTKAYTSQFVSLVMFALMMCDDRISMQERRKEIMRGLKGLP
;
A
#
# COMPACT_ATOMS: atom_id res chain seq x y z
N GLU A 1 6.15 34.17 -5.34
CA GLU A 1 6.58 35.26 -6.24
C GLU A 1 7.92 35.93 -5.87
N SER A 2 8.29 36.09 -4.60
CA SER A 2 9.53 36.81 -4.20
C SER A 2 10.88 36.19 -4.63
N LYS A 3 10.89 34.99 -5.22
CA LYS A 3 12.11 34.27 -5.67
C LYS A 3 12.30 34.26 -7.19
N GLY A 4 11.43 34.93 -7.96
CA GLY A 4 11.58 35.08 -9.41
C GLY A 4 11.21 33.84 -10.24
N TYR A 5 10.32 32.99 -9.73
CA TYR A 5 9.73 31.88 -10.49
C TYR A 5 8.26 32.21 -10.77
N ASP A 6 7.89 32.21 -12.05
CA ASP A 6 6.53 32.46 -12.51
C ASP A 6 5.78 31.13 -12.66
N PHE A 7 4.49 31.13 -12.28
CA PHE A 7 3.59 29.99 -12.42
C PHE A 7 2.75 30.13 -13.69
N GLU A 8 2.47 29.00 -14.34
CA GLU A 8 1.68 28.95 -15.59
C GLU A 8 0.38 28.14 -15.47
N SER A 9 0.17 27.47 -14.34
CA SER A 9 -1.02 26.67 -14.03
C SER A 9 -1.58 27.01 -12.65
N GLU A 10 -2.81 26.54 -12.41
CA GLU A 10 -3.47 26.60 -11.10
C GLU A 10 -3.28 25.30 -10.29
N THR A 11 -2.35 24.44 -10.72
CA THR A 11 -2.12 23.14 -10.09
C THR A 11 -1.12 23.25 -8.94
N ASP A 12 -1.40 22.54 -7.85
CA ASP A 12 -0.45 22.31 -6.77
C ASP A 12 0.83 21.62 -7.27
N THR A 13 0.71 20.72 -8.26
CA THR A 13 1.81 19.96 -8.86
C THR A 13 2.91 20.84 -9.45
N GLU A 14 2.55 22.00 -10.03
CA GLU A 14 3.54 22.91 -10.59
C GLU A 14 4.51 23.45 -9.53
N SER A 15 4.05 23.63 -8.30
CA SER A 15 4.91 24.09 -7.19
C SER A 15 6.08 23.13 -6.96
N ILE A 16 5.87 21.82 -7.14
CA ILE A 16 6.90 20.78 -7.00
C ILE A 16 7.97 20.94 -8.09
N ALA A 17 7.55 21.17 -9.34
CA ALA A 17 8.46 21.37 -10.47
C ALA A 17 9.31 22.64 -10.31
N LYS A 18 8.71 23.73 -9.85
CA LYS A 18 9.45 24.98 -9.56
C LYS A 18 10.37 24.82 -8.35
N LEU A 19 9.95 24.08 -7.32
CA LEU A 19 10.72 23.84 -6.11
C LEU A 19 11.96 22.98 -6.35
N VAL A 20 11.87 21.92 -7.17
CA VAL A 20 13.07 21.13 -7.52
C VAL A 20 14.09 21.96 -8.31
N LYS A 21 13.62 22.88 -9.17
CA LYS A 21 14.49 23.83 -9.86
C LYS A 21 15.13 24.82 -8.89
N TYR A 22 14.39 25.34 -7.93
CA TYR A 22 14.92 26.20 -6.86
C TYR A 22 16.05 25.51 -6.08
N MET A 23 15.86 24.26 -5.68
CA MET A 23 16.91 23.47 -5.00
C MET A 23 18.15 23.24 -5.89
N TYR A 24 17.96 23.10 -7.20
CA TYR A 24 19.07 22.96 -8.16
C TYR A 24 19.83 24.27 -8.37
N ASP A 25 19.13 25.39 -8.49
CA ASP A 25 19.72 26.71 -8.69
C ASP A 25 20.49 27.20 -7.45
N ASN A 26 20.10 26.72 -6.26
CA ASN A 26 20.73 27.03 -4.97
C ASN A 26 21.56 25.88 -4.39
N ARG A 27 22.11 25.00 -5.23
CA ARG A 27 22.95 23.87 -4.79
C ARG A 27 24.30 24.32 -4.23
N ASP A 28 24.79 23.59 -3.23
CA ASP A 28 26.09 23.87 -2.58
C ASP A 28 27.28 23.37 -3.40
N SER A 29 27.07 22.36 -4.24
CA SER A 29 28.08 21.75 -5.11
C SER A 29 27.53 21.46 -6.50
N ASP A 30 28.39 21.53 -7.51
CA ASP A 30 28.01 21.25 -8.90
C ASP A 30 27.73 19.77 -9.19
N ASP A 31 28.18 18.87 -8.31
CA ASP A 31 28.02 17.42 -8.39
C ASP A 31 26.88 16.87 -7.52
N ILE A 32 25.93 17.72 -7.12
CA ILE A 32 24.77 17.30 -6.33
C ILE A 32 24.00 16.17 -7.04
N SER A 33 23.66 15.10 -6.31
CA SER A 33 22.90 14.00 -6.91
C SER A 33 21.44 14.38 -7.13
N PHE A 34 20.82 13.81 -8.18
CA PHE A 34 19.39 14.03 -8.44
C PHE A 34 18.52 13.59 -7.24
N THR A 35 18.87 12.46 -6.61
CA THR A 35 18.26 11.97 -5.37
C THR A 35 18.31 13.02 -4.26
N THR A 36 19.45 13.70 -4.06
CA THR A 36 19.59 14.73 -3.01
C THR A 36 18.64 15.90 -3.23
N LEU A 37 18.43 16.32 -4.49
CA LEU A 37 17.50 17.39 -4.80
C LEU A 37 16.07 16.98 -4.47
N VAL A 38 15.66 15.78 -4.87
CA VAL A 38 14.33 15.25 -4.58
C VAL A 38 14.12 15.06 -3.08
N GLU A 39 15.12 14.59 -2.34
CA GLU A 39 15.11 14.52 -0.87
C GLU A 39 14.85 15.88 -0.22
N ARG A 40 15.53 16.94 -0.68
CA ARG A 40 15.31 18.32 -0.19
C ARG A 40 13.90 18.82 -0.52
N VAL A 41 13.37 18.45 -1.69
CA VAL A 41 12.00 18.81 -2.11
C VAL A 41 10.97 18.16 -1.20
N ILE A 42 11.00 16.84 -1.02
CA ILE A 42 9.98 16.11 -0.24
C ILE A 42 9.98 16.43 1.26
N GLN A 43 11.04 17.07 1.77
CA GLN A 43 11.08 17.63 3.12
C GLN A 43 10.25 18.92 3.27
N GLN A 44 10.01 19.64 2.17
CA GLN A 44 9.19 20.84 2.14
C GLN A 44 7.73 20.56 1.74
N LEU A 45 7.45 19.36 1.21
CA LEU A 45 6.12 18.96 0.80
C LEU A 45 5.32 18.40 1.98
N GLU A 46 4.07 18.83 2.08
CA GLU A 46 3.05 18.28 2.96
C GLU A 46 1.93 17.62 2.15
N GLY A 47 1.23 16.66 2.76
CA GLY A 47 0.16 15.90 2.09
C GLY A 47 0.62 14.57 1.48
N ALA A 48 -0.21 14.05 0.57
CA ALA A 48 0.00 12.76 -0.09
C ALA A 48 0.39 12.96 -1.56
N PHE A 49 1.40 12.22 -2.02
CA PHE A 49 1.93 12.32 -3.38
C PHE A 49 2.60 11.01 -3.82
N ALA A 50 2.58 10.77 -5.14
CA ALA A 50 3.45 9.81 -5.83
C ALA A 50 4.07 10.53 -7.02
N LEU A 51 5.39 10.67 -7.02
CA LEU A 51 6.12 11.55 -7.93
C LEU A 51 7.16 10.77 -8.71
N VAL A 52 7.34 11.14 -9.98
CA VAL A 52 8.45 10.68 -10.83
C VAL A 52 9.10 11.90 -11.48
N PHE A 53 10.38 12.09 -11.23
CA PHE A 53 11.16 13.23 -11.71
C PHE A 53 12.04 12.85 -12.90
N LYS A 54 12.12 13.77 -13.86
CA LYS A 54 13.05 13.75 -15.01
C LYS A 54 13.67 15.13 -15.15
N SER A 55 14.94 15.19 -15.55
CA SER A 55 15.64 16.47 -15.73
C SER A 55 16.65 16.38 -16.88
N VAL A 56 16.84 17.50 -17.58
CA VAL A 56 17.88 17.64 -18.62
C VAL A 56 19.29 17.66 -18.02
N HIS A 57 19.43 18.03 -16.75
CA HIS A 57 20.71 18.03 -16.02
C HIS A 57 21.16 16.61 -15.63
N TYR A 58 20.23 15.65 -15.61
CA TYR A 58 20.46 14.26 -15.24
C TYR A 58 19.94 13.33 -16.35
N PRO A 59 20.55 13.35 -17.55
CA PRO A 59 20.04 12.61 -18.69
C PRO A 59 20.05 11.10 -18.42
N GLY A 60 18.94 10.43 -18.74
CA GLY A 60 18.77 8.99 -18.53
C GLY A 60 18.48 8.58 -17.08
N GLN A 61 18.39 9.52 -16.14
CA GLN A 61 18.03 9.23 -14.75
C GLN A 61 16.53 9.44 -14.50
N ALA A 62 15.99 8.64 -13.58
CA ALA A 62 14.64 8.79 -13.06
C ALA A 62 14.68 8.69 -11.53
N VAL A 63 13.93 9.56 -10.85
CA VAL A 63 13.77 9.50 -9.39
C VAL A 63 12.28 9.40 -9.05
N GLY A 64 11.88 8.32 -8.41
CA GLY A 64 10.52 8.08 -7.95
C GLY A 64 10.42 8.15 -6.43
N THR A 65 9.37 8.77 -5.90
CA THR A 65 9.13 8.85 -4.45
C THR A 65 7.66 8.91 -4.14
N ARG A 66 7.25 8.45 -2.95
CA ARG A 66 5.86 8.49 -2.51
C ARG A 66 5.71 8.85 -1.04
N ARG A 67 4.54 9.39 -0.71
CA ARG A 67 3.99 9.49 0.65
C ARG A 67 2.47 9.41 0.54
N GLY A 68 1.82 8.43 1.15
CA GLY A 68 0.36 8.30 1.12
C GLY A 68 -0.30 8.02 -0.24
N SER A 69 0.46 7.74 -1.31
CA SER A 69 -0.07 7.36 -2.62
C SER A 69 0.73 6.19 -3.24
N PRO A 70 0.09 5.17 -3.85
CA PRO A 70 0.77 4.05 -4.50
C PRO A 70 1.81 4.46 -5.55
N LEU A 71 2.97 3.81 -5.48
CA LEU A 71 4.02 3.89 -6.49
C LEU A 71 4.83 2.57 -6.48
N LEU A 72 4.99 1.97 -7.65
CA LEU A 72 5.76 0.75 -7.84
C LEU A 72 6.69 0.87 -9.05
N ILE A 73 7.68 0.00 -9.10
CA ILE A 73 8.66 -0.09 -10.18
C ILE A 73 8.68 -1.51 -10.72
N GLY A 74 8.24 -1.70 -11.96
CA GLY A 74 8.46 -2.92 -12.72
C GLY A 74 9.89 -2.99 -13.25
N VAL A 75 10.47 -4.19 -13.29
CA VAL A 75 11.80 -4.42 -13.88
C VAL A 75 11.75 -5.56 -14.90
N ARG A 76 12.36 -5.34 -16.07
CA ARG A 76 12.57 -6.35 -17.11
C ARG A 76 14.02 -6.34 -17.56
N SER A 77 14.64 -7.51 -17.63
CA SER A 77 15.96 -7.71 -18.23
C SER A 77 16.03 -9.13 -18.77
N GLU A 78 16.73 -9.34 -19.87
CA GLU A 78 17.09 -10.67 -20.38
C GLU A 78 18.17 -11.33 -19.52
N HIS A 79 18.88 -10.54 -18.71
CA HIS A 79 19.99 -10.98 -17.88
C HIS A 79 19.57 -11.14 -16.42
N LYS A 80 20.35 -11.94 -15.69
CA LYS A 80 20.16 -12.14 -14.26
C LYS A 80 20.34 -10.81 -13.51
N LEU A 81 19.35 -10.46 -12.70
CA LEU A 81 19.41 -9.32 -11.80
C LEU A 81 20.33 -9.61 -10.60
N SER A 82 20.98 -8.58 -10.08
CA SER A 82 21.93 -8.65 -8.97
C SER A 82 21.34 -9.18 -7.66
N THR A 83 20.08 -8.84 -7.37
CA THR A 83 19.39 -9.19 -6.12
C THR A 83 17.87 -9.28 -6.32
N ASP A 84 17.18 -10.00 -5.45
CA ASP A 84 15.73 -9.98 -5.29
C ASP A 84 15.29 -9.16 -4.05
N HIS A 85 16.25 -8.56 -3.35
CA HIS A 85 16.01 -7.67 -2.21
C HIS A 85 16.95 -6.47 -2.26
N ILE A 86 16.40 -5.26 -2.39
CA ILE A 86 17.16 -4.01 -2.47
C ILE A 86 17.29 -3.41 -1.07
N PRO A 87 18.49 -3.26 -0.50
CA PRO A 87 18.65 -2.63 0.80
C PRO A 87 18.33 -1.13 0.73
N ILE A 88 17.74 -0.59 1.81
CA ILE A 88 17.49 0.85 1.94
C ILE A 88 18.77 1.54 2.40
N LEU A 89 19.14 2.60 1.69
CA LEU A 89 20.28 3.45 2.00
C LEU A 89 19.84 4.63 2.85
N TYR A 90 20.56 4.87 3.95
CA TYR A 90 20.29 5.97 4.86
C TYR A 90 21.39 7.01 4.77
N ARG A 91 21.02 8.29 4.76
CA ARG A 91 21.99 9.37 4.84
C ARG A 91 22.51 9.49 6.27
N THR A 92 23.82 9.35 6.47
CA THR A 92 24.42 9.61 7.79
C THR A 92 24.37 11.11 8.05
N ALA A 93 23.55 11.54 9.01
CA ALA A 93 23.46 12.93 9.42
C ALA A 93 24.75 13.34 10.13
N VAL A 94 25.71 13.91 9.40
CA VAL A 94 26.76 14.75 9.97
C VAL A 94 26.81 16.05 9.18
N GLN A 95 25.90 16.95 9.54
CA GLN A 95 26.10 18.40 9.54
C GLN A 95 24.93 19.02 10.30
N SER A 96 25.21 19.42 11.53
CA SER A 96 24.36 20.32 12.30
C SER A 96 24.10 21.59 11.50
N MET A 97 22.84 21.98 11.38
CA MET A 97 22.45 23.35 11.07
C MET A 97 22.84 24.22 12.27
N ASP A 98 24.05 24.77 12.25
CA ASP A 98 24.45 25.83 13.18
C ASP A 98 23.98 27.17 12.62
N HIS A 99 22.76 27.58 12.98
CA HIS A 99 22.43 28.99 13.10
C HIS A 99 22.60 29.40 14.56
N SER A 100 23.77 29.93 14.91
CA SER A 100 23.99 30.63 16.17
C SER A 100 23.78 32.14 15.98
N PHE A 101 22.70 32.63 16.58
CA PHE A 101 22.60 34.02 17.03
C PHE A 101 23.13 34.06 18.47
N ASP A 102 23.81 35.16 18.82
CA ASP A 102 24.53 35.46 20.06
C ASP A 102 25.87 34.76 20.30
N GLY A 103 26.92 35.59 20.28
CA GLY A 103 28.29 35.21 20.47
C GLY A 103 28.64 34.92 21.93
N ILE A 104 29.14 33.71 22.17
CA ILE A 104 30.12 33.37 23.21
C ILE A 104 31.05 32.32 22.58
N SER A 105 32.33 32.65 22.43
CA SER A 105 33.36 31.73 21.91
C SER A 105 33.93 30.88 23.04
N ILE A 106 33.81 29.56 22.96
CA ILE A 106 34.57 28.59 23.77
C ILE A 106 35.55 27.89 22.83
N LYS A 107 36.85 28.07 23.08
CA LYS A 107 37.93 27.35 22.39
C LYS A 107 37.96 25.90 22.85
N MET A 108 37.94 24.95 21.92
CA MET A 108 38.43 23.59 22.13
C MET A 108 39.37 23.18 21.00
N GLU A 109 40.32 22.32 21.37
CA GLU A 109 41.63 22.07 20.75
C GLU A 109 41.59 21.46 19.34
N GLU A 110 42.63 21.79 18.57
CA GLU A 110 42.90 21.33 17.21
C GLU A 110 43.20 19.82 17.15
N GLY A 111 42.22 19.04 16.69
CA GLY A 111 42.44 17.70 16.13
C GLY A 111 42.52 17.78 14.60
N LYS A 112 43.70 17.47 14.04
CA LYS A 112 43.92 17.36 12.59
C LYS A 112 43.04 16.26 12.00
N ASP A 113 42.03 16.61 11.22
CA ASP A 113 41.43 15.70 10.26
C ASP A 113 41.10 16.37 8.91
N LYS A 114 41.40 15.61 7.86
CA LYS A 114 41.40 16.02 6.46
C LYS A 114 39.98 16.25 5.94
N LYS A 115 39.80 17.34 5.19
CA LYS A 115 38.70 17.67 4.24
C LYS A 115 37.59 16.59 4.14
N GLY A 116 36.48 16.81 4.85
CA GLY A 116 35.30 15.96 4.81
C GLY A 116 34.50 16.14 3.53
N SER A 117 34.38 15.06 2.76
CA SER A 117 33.35 14.86 1.74
C SER A 117 32.16 14.15 2.39
N CYS A 118 30.95 14.55 2.01
CA CYS A 118 29.69 13.98 2.46
C CYS A 118 29.55 12.50 2.03
N ASN A 119 29.78 11.56 2.94
CA ASN A 119 29.63 10.14 2.63
C ASN A 119 28.16 9.71 2.82
N LEU A 120 27.40 9.66 1.71
CA LEU A 120 26.32 8.68 1.58
C LEU A 120 26.91 7.29 1.87
N SER A 121 26.12 6.36 2.43
CA SER A 121 26.47 4.93 2.31
C SER A 121 26.70 4.65 0.82
N ARG A 122 27.93 4.30 0.44
CA ARG A 122 28.35 4.25 -0.97
C ARG A 122 27.37 3.40 -1.77
N VAL A 123 26.75 4.01 -2.78
CA VAL A 123 25.98 3.30 -3.80
C VAL A 123 26.99 2.44 -4.56
N ASP A 124 26.95 1.14 -4.31
CA ASP A 124 27.87 0.15 -4.84
C ASP A 124 27.10 -1.01 -5.50
N SER A 125 27.86 -1.95 -6.06
CA SER A 125 27.30 -3.13 -6.73
C SER A 125 26.51 -4.07 -5.79
N THR A 126 26.59 -3.90 -4.47
CA THR A 126 25.86 -4.73 -3.50
C THR A 126 24.59 -4.08 -2.98
N THR A 127 24.38 -2.80 -3.31
CA THR A 127 23.29 -1.97 -2.77
C THR A 127 22.26 -1.56 -3.83
N CYS A 128 22.47 -1.98 -5.09
CA CYS A 128 21.61 -1.64 -6.21
C CYS A 128 21.07 -2.88 -6.93
N LEU A 129 19.89 -2.73 -7.54
CA LEU A 129 19.36 -3.66 -8.53
C LEU A 129 19.88 -3.29 -9.92
N PHE A 130 20.54 -4.23 -10.59
CA PHE A 130 21.03 -4.07 -11.96
C PHE A 130 21.31 -5.45 -12.60
N PRO A 131 21.33 -5.55 -13.94
CA PRO A 131 21.77 -6.76 -14.65
C PRO A 131 23.28 -7.01 -14.46
N VAL A 132 23.67 -8.26 -14.11
CA VAL A 132 25.04 -8.59 -13.68
C VAL A 132 26.07 -8.59 -14.82
N GLU A 133 25.73 -9.14 -15.97
CA GLU A 133 26.68 -9.39 -17.07
C GLU A 133 26.66 -8.28 -18.14
N GLU A 134 25.48 -7.72 -18.39
CA GLU A 134 25.23 -6.76 -19.46
C GLU A 134 24.46 -5.55 -18.93
N LYS A 135 24.37 -4.47 -19.71
CA LYS A 135 23.68 -3.24 -19.27
C LYS A 135 22.18 -3.19 -19.63
N ALA A 136 21.68 -4.15 -20.40
CA ALA A 136 20.30 -4.12 -20.90
C ALA A 136 19.28 -4.36 -19.77
N VAL A 137 18.53 -3.31 -19.42
CA VAL A 137 17.45 -3.35 -18.42
C VAL A 137 16.43 -2.25 -18.71
N GLU A 138 15.17 -2.54 -18.42
CA GLU A 138 14.06 -1.61 -18.51
C GLU A 138 13.36 -1.50 -17.16
N TYR A 139 13.04 -0.28 -16.76
CA TYR A 139 12.30 0.03 -15.54
C TYR A 139 10.99 0.74 -15.88
N TYR A 140 9.91 0.33 -15.21
CA TYR A 140 8.55 0.81 -15.44
C TYR A 140 7.98 1.40 -14.16
N PHE A 141 7.95 2.73 -14.05
CA PHE A 141 7.34 3.40 -12.89
C PHE A 141 5.83 3.52 -13.13
N ALA A 142 5.02 3.09 -12.16
CA ALA A 142 3.57 3.18 -12.25
C ALA A 142 2.93 3.36 -10.87
N SER A 143 1.79 4.02 -10.82
CA SER A 143 0.95 4.06 -9.61
C SER A 143 0.10 2.80 -9.43
N ASP A 144 -0.12 2.03 -10.51
CA ASP A 144 -0.91 0.80 -10.50
C ASP A 144 -0.21 -0.32 -11.30
N ALA A 145 -0.36 -1.56 -10.85
CA ALA A 145 0.29 -2.72 -11.44
C ALA A 145 -0.24 -3.09 -12.83
N SER A 146 -1.48 -2.69 -13.15
CA SER A 146 -2.10 -2.95 -14.46
C SER A 146 -1.32 -2.33 -15.62
N ALA A 147 -0.65 -1.19 -15.40
CA ALA A 147 0.20 -0.55 -16.42
C ALA A 147 1.56 -1.22 -16.61
N VAL A 148 1.93 -2.17 -15.75
CA VAL A 148 3.25 -2.84 -15.77
C VAL A 148 3.15 -4.28 -16.21
N ILE A 149 2.01 -4.94 -15.96
CA ILE A 149 1.87 -6.39 -16.12
C ILE A 149 2.03 -6.88 -17.57
N GLU A 150 1.77 -6.02 -18.56
CA GLU A 150 2.01 -6.36 -19.97
C GLU A 150 3.51 -6.44 -20.32
N HIS A 151 4.36 -5.81 -19.50
CA HIS A 151 5.81 -5.78 -19.70
C HIS A 151 6.52 -6.76 -18.78
N THR A 152 6.16 -6.81 -17.49
CA THR A 152 6.80 -7.65 -16.49
C THR A 152 5.89 -7.92 -15.29
N ASN A 153 6.02 -9.09 -14.68
CA ASN A 153 5.38 -9.41 -13.41
C ASN A 153 6.31 -9.21 -12.19
N ARG A 154 7.55 -8.77 -12.41
CA ARG A 154 8.54 -8.50 -11.34
C ARG A 154 8.46 -7.02 -10.96
N VAL A 155 8.02 -6.74 -9.74
CA VAL A 155 7.80 -5.36 -9.26
C VAL A 155 8.41 -5.11 -7.89
N ILE A 156 8.74 -3.85 -7.63
CA ILE A 156 9.13 -3.34 -6.32
C ILE A 156 8.07 -2.33 -5.89
N PHE A 157 7.37 -2.62 -4.79
CA PHE A 157 6.46 -1.66 -4.16
C PHE A 157 7.26 -0.71 -3.28
N LEU A 158 7.11 0.60 -3.52
CA LEU A 158 7.70 1.61 -2.64
C LEU A 158 6.82 1.80 -1.40
N GLU A 159 7.45 2.18 -0.30
CA GLU A 159 6.78 2.65 0.91
C GLU A 159 6.94 4.18 1.04
N ASP A 160 6.24 4.74 2.02
CA ASP A 160 6.32 6.18 2.29
C ASP A 160 7.77 6.61 2.58
N ASP A 161 8.14 7.77 2.05
CA ASP A 161 9.47 8.38 2.13
C ASP A 161 10.61 7.60 1.48
N ASP A 162 10.30 6.54 0.70
CA ASP A 162 11.29 5.96 -0.21
C ASP A 162 11.61 6.93 -1.35
N VAL A 163 12.89 7.06 -1.64
CA VAL A 163 13.39 7.78 -2.82
C VAL A 163 14.16 6.80 -3.69
N ALA A 164 13.47 6.24 -4.67
CA ALA A 164 14.03 5.31 -5.64
C ALA A 164 14.70 6.07 -6.78
N ALA A 165 15.97 5.78 -7.06
CA ALA A 165 16.74 6.45 -8.10
C ALA A 165 17.34 5.43 -9.07
N VAL A 166 17.10 5.63 -10.36
CA VAL A 166 17.77 4.92 -11.46
C VAL A 166 18.89 5.81 -11.98
N VAL A 167 20.13 5.39 -11.72
CA VAL A 167 21.36 6.07 -12.17
C VAL A 167 22.24 5.06 -12.88
N ASP A 168 22.70 5.36 -14.09
CA ASP A 168 23.49 4.45 -14.93
C ASP A 168 22.86 3.06 -15.12
N GLY A 169 21.52 3.01 -15.21
CA GLY A 169 20.76 1.75 -15.34
C GLY A 169 20.67 0.93 -14.04
N ARG A 170 21.12 1.48 -12.90
CA ARG A 170 21.07 0.82 -11.60
C ARG A 170 20.02 1.46 -10.71
N LEU A 171 19.13 0.66 -10.16
CA LEU A 171 18.09 1.11 -9.24
C LEU A 171 18.60 1.00 -7.79
N SER A 172 18.53 2.11 -7.06
CA SER A 172 18.83 2.19 -5.61
C SER A 172 17.67 2.85 -4.88
N ILE A 173 17.50 2.55 -3.59
CA ILE A 173 16.41 3.12 -2.76
C ILE A 173 17.02 3.79 -1.54
N HIS A 174 16.68 5.06 -1.35
CA HIS A 174 17.20 5.91 -0.27
C HIS A 174 16.08 6.32 0.67
N ARG A 175 16.41 6.56 1.94
CA ARG A 175 15.50 7.11 2.94
C ARG A 175 16.25 8.05 3.88
N ILE A 176 15.61 9.15 4.24
CA ILE A 176 16.25 10.22 5.03
C ILE A 176 16.36 9.83 6.51
N LYS A 177 15.31 9.24 7.07
CA LYS A 177 15.22 8.84 8.48
C LYS A 177 14.90 7.37 8.60
N ARG A 178 15.48 6.73 9.62
CA ARG A 178 15.11 5.38 10.02
C ARG A 178 14.02 5.46 11.08
N THR A 179 12.87 4.86 10.81
CA THR A 179 11.77 4.76 11.77
C THR A 179 11.76 3.36 12.39
N ALA A 180 11.35 3.24 13.65
CA ALA A 180 11.20 1.95 14.30
C ALA A 180 10.09 1.14 13.60
N GLY A 181 10.43 -0.05 13.11
CA GLY A 181 9.51 -0.91 12.33
C GLY A 181 9.76 -0.90 10.81
N ASP A 182 10.64 -0.03 10.31
CA ASP A 182 11.00 -0.01 8.89
C ASP A 182 11.70 -1.30 8.45
N HIS A 183 11.22 -1.89 7.35
CA HIS A 183 11.92 -2.99 6.70
C HIS A 183 13.28 -2.51 6.18
N PRO A 184 14.35 -3.30 6.33
CA PRO A 184 15.70 -2.88 5.94
C PRO A 184 15.91 -2.85 4.41
N GLY A 185 14.94 -3.34 3.63
CA GLY A 185 15.00 -3.43 2.19
C GLY A 185 13.63 -3.61 1.54
N ARG A 186 13.60 -3.50 0.21
CA ARG A 186 12.42 -3.77 -0.62
C ARG A 186 12.60 -5.05 -1.40
N ALA A 187 11.64 -5.96 -1.27
CA ALA A 187 11.63 -7.19 -2.03
C ALA A 187 11.15 -6.94 -3.47
N VAL A 188 11.79 -7.62 -4.42
CA VAL A 188 11.31 -7.76 -5.79
C VAL A 188 10.29 -8.90 -5.81
N GLN A 189 9.02 -8.53 -5.86
CA GLN A 189 7.90 -9.45 -5.77
C GLN A 189 7.44 -9.89 -7.16
N THR A 190 6.87 -11.09 -7.25
CA THR A 190 6.21 -11.57 -8.47
C THR A 190 4.71 -11.40 -8.32
N LEU A 191 4.10 -10.60 -9.20
CA LEU A 191 2.66 -10.41 -9.25
C LEU A 191 1.96 -11.70 -9.67
N GLN A 192 0.91 -12.08 -8.92
CA GLN A 192 -0.02 -13.16 -9.28
C GLN A 192 -1.19 -12.64 -10.13
N MET A 193 -0.92 -11.68 -10.99
CA MET A 193 -1.89 -11.06 -11.89
C MET A 193 -1.57 -11.48 -13.32
N GLU A 194 -2.58 -11.80 -14.10
CA GLU A 194 -2.42 -12.15 -15.52
C GLU A 194 -2.98 -11.03 -16.40
N LEU A 195 -2.33 -10.79 -17.55
CA LEU A 195 -2.77 -9.77 -18.51
C LEU A 195 -4.23 -9.94 -18.93
N GLN A 196 -4.70 -11.18 -19.08
CA GLN A 196 -6.09 -11.48 -19.45
C GLN A 196 -7.11 -10.95 -18.42
N GLN A 197 -6.72 -10.83 -17.15
CA GLN A 197 -7.60 -10.31 -16.10
C GLN A 197 -7.90 -8.82 -16.28
N ILE A 198 -7.00 -8.06 -16.90
CA ILE A 198 -7.17 -6.62 -17.16
C ILE A 198 -7.62 -6.30 -18.61
N MET A 199 -7.86 -7.31 -19.44
CA MET A 199 -8.40 -7.15 -20.80
C MET A 199 -9.91 -7.37 -20.84
N LYS A 200 -10.63 -6.75 -21.78
CA LYS A 200 -12.08 -7.00 -21.96
C LYS A 200 -12.40 -8.39 -22.49
N GLY A 201 -11.46 -9.03 -23.20
CA GLY A 201 -11.71 -10.28 -23.91
C GLY A 201 -12.86 -10.14 -24.92
N ASN A 202 -13.82 -11.06 -24.88
CA ASN A 202 -14.98 -11.09 -25.78
C ASN A 202 -16.15 -10.19 -25.33
N PHE A 203 -15.98 -9.40 -24.26
CA PHE A 203 -17.03 -8.53 -23.73
C PHE A 203 -16.93 -7.10 -24.28
N SER A 204 -18.07 -6.41 -24.34
CA SER A 204 -18.15 -5.03 -24.84
C SER A 204 -17.57 -3.99 -23.86
N SER A 205 -17.67 -4.28 -22.57
CA SER A 205 -17.22 -3.41 -21.47
C SER A 205 -16.66 -4.23 -20.30
N PHE A 206 -15.83 -3.59 -19.46
CA PHE A 206 -15.30 -4.22 -18.25
C PHE A 206 -16.41 -4.58 -17.25
N MET A 207 -17.37 -3.68 -17.03
CA MET A 207 -18.51 -3.96 -16.15
C MET A 207 -19.29 -5.21 -16.61
N GLN A 208 -19.51 -5.39 -17.91
CA GLN A 208 -20.14 -6.60 -18.43
C GLN A 208 -19.29 -7.84 -18.15
N LYS A 209 -17.98 -7.81 -18.47
CA LYS A 209 -17.05 -8.89 -18.17
C LYS A 209 -17.11 -9.27 -16.69
N GLU A 210 -16.96 -8.29 -15.81
CA GLU A 210 -16.85 -8.48 -14.36
C GLU A 210 -18.15 -9.02 -13.74
N ILE A 211 -19.33 -8.62 -14.26
CA ILE A 211 -20.62 -9.20 -13.87
C ILE A 211 -20.67 -10.68 -14.24
N PHE A 212 -20.23 -11.04 -15.45
CA PHE A 212 -20.30 -12.41 -15.96
C PHE A 212 -19.19 -13.31 -15.41
N GLU A 213 -18.08 -12.74 -14.91
CA GLU A 213 -17.01 -13.44 -14.20
C GLU A 213 -17.31 -13.68 -12.70
N GLN A 214 -18.50 -13.29 -12.22
CA GLN A 214 -18.86 -13.49 -10.82
C GLN A 214 -18.80 -14.95 -10.36
N PRO A 215 -19.27 -15.95 -11.13
CA PRO A 215 -19.09 -17.36 -10.80
C PRO A 215 -17.64 -17.72 -10.45
N GLU A 216 -16.70 -17.36 -11.35
CA GLU A 216 -15.29 -17.65 -11.14
C GLU A 216 -14.71 -16.85 -9.97
N SER A 217 -15.07 -15.58 -9.82
CA SER A 217 -14.57 -14.73 -8.73
C SER A 217 -15.04 -15.20 -7.35
N VAL A 218 -16.26 -15.71 -7.24
CA VAL A 218 -16.82 -16.30 -6.01
C VAL A 218 -16.08 -17.59 -5.66
N VAL A 219 -15.83 -18.46 -6.65
CA VAL A 219 -14.99 -19.66 -6.45
C VAL A 219 -13.58 -19.29 -6.00
N ASN A 220 -12.97 -18.28 -6.63
CA ASN A 220 -11.63 -17.79 -6.27
C ASN A 220 -11.58 -17.19 -4.86
N THR A 221 -12.66 -16.55 -4.42
CA THR A 221 -12.82 -16.03 -3.07
C THR A 221 -12.84 -17.16 -2.03
N MET A 222 -13.45 -18.31 -2.34
CA MET A 222 -13.55 -19.47 -1.44
C MET A 222 -12.35 -20.43 -1.54
N ARG A 223 -11.57 -20.35 -2.61
CA ARG A 223 -10.48 -21.28 -2.92
C ARG A 223 -9.47 -21.38 -1.76
N GLY A 224 -9.26 -22.61 -1.28
CA GLY A 224 -8.35 -22.90 -0.17
C GLY A 224 -8.82 -22.41 1.20
N ARG A 225 -10.03 -21.85 1.30
CA ARG A 225 -10.63 -21.32 2.54
C ARG A 225 -11.85 -22.10 2.97
N VAL A 226 -12.59 -22.69 2.04
CA VAL A 226 -13.78 -23.49 2.31
C VAL A 226 -13.52 -24.93 1.88
N ASN A 227 -13.68 -25.87 2.80
CA ASN A 227 -13.72 -27.29 2.49
C ASN A 227 -15.17 -27.78 2.58
N PHE A 228 -15.72 -28.18 1.44
CA PHE A 228 -17.11 -28.63 1.34
C PHE A 228 -17.31 -30.11 1.67
N ASP A 229 -16.23 -30.88 1.87
CA ASP A 229 -16.31 -32.30 2.21
C ASP A 229 -16.49 -32.50 3.71
N ASP A 230 -15.75 -31.74 4.53
CA ASP A 230 -15.81 -31.76 5.99
C ASP A 230 -16.51 -30.55 6.62
N TYR A 231 -16.98 -29.61 5.79
CA TYR A 231 -17.66 -28.38 6.21
C TYR A 231 -16.79 -27.48 7.13
N THR A 232 -15.49 -27.39 6.84
CA THR A 232 -14.57 -26.48 7.53
C THR A 232 -14.33 -25.17 6.75
N VAL A 233 -14.07 -24.09 7.49
CA VAL A 233 -13.72 -22.77 6.92
C VAL A 233 -12.49 -22.24 7.63
N ASN A 234 -11.49 -21.79 6.87
CA ASN A 234 -10.26 -21.24 7.39
C ASN A 234 -9.79 -20.04 6.56
N LEU A 235 -9.80 -18.86 7.16
CA LEU A 235 -9.25 -17.64 6.60
C LEU A 235 -7.84 -17.46 7.16
N GLY A 236 -6.83 -17.90 6.39
CA GLY A 236 -5.43 -17.93 6.85
C GLY A 236 -4.92 -16.59 7.37
N GLY A 237 -5.36 -15.46 6.79
CA GLY A 237 -4.97 -14.12 7.25
C GLY A 237 -5.53 -13.70 8.62
N LEU A 238 -6.50 -14.45 9.16
CA LEU A 238 -7.08 -14.21 10.50
C LEU A 238 -6.62 -15.25 11.53
N LYS A 239 -5.87 -16.28 11.12
CA LYS A 239 -5.56 -17.45 11.96
C LYS A 239 -4.94 -17.09 13.31
N ASP A 240 -4.02 -16.13 13.31
CA ASP A 240 -3.28 -15.74 14.52
C ASP A 240 -4.08 -14.79 15.42
N HIS A 241 -5.17 -14.20 14.90
CA HIS A 241 -5.98 -13.17 15.58
C HIS A 241 -7.40 -13.62 15.92
N ILE A 242 -7.89 -14.73 15.35
CA ILE A 242 -9.29 -15.18 15.52
C ILE A 242 -9.68 -15.38 16.98
N LYS A 243 -8.78 -15.92 17.81
CA LYS A 243 -9.00 -16.11 19.25
C LYS A 243 -9.09 -14.79 20.02
N GLU A 244 -8.46 -13.74 19.52
CA GLU A 244 -8.58 -12.40 20.10
C GLU A 244 -9.89 -11.75 19.66
N ILE A 245 -10.24 -11.86 18.38
CA ILE A 245 -11.51 -11.39 17.83
C ILE A 245 -12.70 -12.03 18.57
N GLN A 246 -12.65 -13.32 18.89
CA GLN A 246 -13.70 -14.04 19.65
C GLN A 246 -13.88 -13.53 21.09
N ARG A 247 -12.90 -12.81 21.65
CA ARG A 247 -12.98 -12.21 23.01
C ARG A 247 -13.53 -10.79 23.02
N CYS A 248 -13.64 -10.16 21.84
CA CYS A 248 -14.16 -8.82 21.69
C CYS A 248 -15.68 -8.77 21.87
N ARG A 249 -16.22 -7.55 22.05
CA ARG A 249 -17.62 -7.36 22.46
C ARG A 249 -18.50 -6.73 21.39
N ARG A 250 -17.92 -6.21 20.30
CA ARG A 250 -18.65 -5.51 19.25
C ARG A 250 -17.86 -5.51 17.95
N LEU A 251 -18.58 -5.64 16.85
CA LEU A 251 -18.05 -5.51 15.49
C LEU A 251 -18.47 -4.17 14.90
N ILE A 252 -17.55 -3.46 14.25
CA ILE A 252 -17.82 -2.20 13.54
C ILE A 252 -17.31 -2.34 12.11
N LEU A 253 -18.21 -2.31 11.12
CA LEU A 253 -17.87 -2.37 9.70
C LEU A 253 -17.85 -0.95 9.15
N ILE A 254 -16.70 -0.50 8.66
CA ILE A 254 -16.45 0.86 8.20
C ILE A 254 -16.05 0.81 6.73
N ALA A 255 -16.80 1.51 5.88
CA ALA A 255 -16.57 1.54 4.44
C ALA A 255 -17.29 2.71 3.75
N CYS A 256 -17.08 2.86 2.45
CA CYS A 256 -17.79 3.81 1.59
C CYS A 256 -18.52 3.09 0.45
N GLY A 257 -19.59 3.70 -0.06
CA GLY A 257 -20.28 3.28 -1.29
C GLY A 257 -20.71 1.80 -1.29
N THR A 258 -20.41 1.08 -2.36
CA THR A 258 -20.78 -0.34 -2.52
C THR A 258 -20.17 -1.25 -1.45
N SER A 259 -18.98 -0.93 -0.92
CA SER A 259 -18.38 -1.72 0.17
C SER A 259 -19.11 -1.54 1.50
N TYR A 260 -19.70 -0.36 1.76
CA TYR A 260 -20.63 -0.18 2.88
C TYR A 260 -21.87 -1.07 2.70
N HIS A 261 -22.42 -1.16 1.49
CA HIS A 261 -23.56 -2.04 1.22
C HIS A 261 -23.23 -3.53 1.43
N ALA A 262 -22.00 -3.97 1.19
CA ALA A 262 -21.59 -5.35 1.52
C ALA A 262 -21.67 -5.61 3.04
N GLY A 263 -21.31 -4.61 3.85
CA GLY A 263 -21.50 -4.67 5.30
C GLY A 263 -22.97 -4.70 5.70
N VAL A 264 -23.82 -3.87 5.09
CA VAL A 264 -25.28 -3.88 5.32
C VAL A 264 -25.87 -5.26 4.97
N ALA A 265 -25.48 -5.83 3.84
CA ALA A 265 -25.99 -7.10 3.34
C ALA A 265 -25.58 -8.31 4.19
N THR A 266 -24.49 -8.20 4.96
CA THR A 266 -23.98 -9.29 5.82
C THR A 266 -24.17 -9.05 7.31
N ARG A 267 -24.65 -7.85 7.70
CA ARG A 267 -24.90 -7.49 9.10
C ARG A 267 -25.72 -8.54 9.84
N GLN A 268 -26.84 -8.96 9.26
CA GLN A 268 -27.76 -9.89 9.93
C GLN A 268 -27.11 -11.26 10.21
N VAL A 269 -26.39 -11.83 9.24
CA VAL A 269 -25.74 -13.15 9.43
C VAL A 269 -24.53 -13.03 10.37
N LEU A 270 -23.86 -11.88 10.41
CA LEU A 270 -22.83 -11.60 11.40
C LEU A 270 -23.44 -11.54 12.81
N GLU A 271 -24.55 -10.83 13.01
CA GLU A 271 -25.27 -10.79 14.30
C GLU A 271 -25.71 -12.20 14.73
N GLU A 272 -26.28 -12.99 13.80
CA GLU A 272 -26.72 -14.37 14.05
C GLU A 272 -25.56 -15.29 14.47
N LEU A 273 -24.46 -15.31 13.70
CA LEU A 273 -23.39 -16.28 13.88
C LEU A 273 -22.30 -15.82 14.85
N THR A 274 -22.25 -14.54 15.23
CA THR A 274 -21.31 -14.06 16.25
C THR A 274 -21.98 -13.78 17.59
N GLU A 275 -23.30 -13.52 17.61
CA GLU A 275 -24.05 -13.00 18.77
C GLU A 275 -23.50 -11.67 19.32
N LEU A 276 -22.63 -10.99 18.55
CA LEU A 276 -22.11 -9.68 18.90
C LEU A 276 -23.00 -8.58 18.29
N PRO A 277 -23.10 -7.41 18.95
CA PRO A 277 -23.58 -6.21 18.30
C PRO A 277 -22.72 -5.88 17.07
N VAL A 278 -23.36 -5.71 15.92
CA VAL A 278 -22.71 -5.33 14.66
C VAL A 278 -23.20 -3.95 14.23
N MET A 279 -22.27 -3.00 14.16
CA MET A 279 -22.53 -1.67 13.61
C MET A 279 -21.96 -1.59 12.19
N VAL A 280 -22.68 -0.93 11.28
CA VAL A 280 -22.23 -0.69 9.91
C VAL A 280 -22.28 0.80 9.69
N GLU A 281 -21.14 1.39 9.35
CA GLU A 281 -20.92 2.83 9.36
C GLU A 281 -20.35 3.30 8.02
N LEU A 282 -20.92 4.39 7.50
CA LEU A 282 -20.32 5.14 6.40
C LEU A 282 -19.08 5.86 6.92
N ALA A 283 -17.92 5.64 6.31
CA ALA A 283 -16.65 6.09 6.87
C ALA A 283 -16.55 7.62 7.05
N SER A 284 -17.13 8.41 6.14
CA SER A 284 -17.18 9.87 6.25
C SER A 284 -17.95 10.32 7.50
N ASP A 285 -19.19 9.86 7.65
CA ASP A 285 -20.05 10.20 8.80
C ASP A 285 -19.50 9.63 10.12
N PHE A 286 -18.83 8.46 10.07
CA PHE A 286 -18.14 7.89 11.22
C PHE A 286 -17.07 8.83 11.79
N LEU A 287 -16.28 9.46 10.91
CA LEU A 287 -15.25 10.44 11.25
C LEU A 287 -15.87 11.75 11.73
N ASP A 288 -16.85 12.29 11.00
CA ASP A 288 -17.51 13.57 11.33
C ASP A 288 -18.10 13.56 12.75
N ARG A 289 -18.72 12.44 13.14
CA ARG A 289 -19.33 12.27 14.46
C ARG A 289 -18.33 11.95 15.57
N ASN A 290 -17.04 11.77 15.25
CA ASN A 290 -16.04 11.27 16.20
C ASN A 290 -16.55 10.04 16.96
N THR A 291 -16.98 9.02 16.22
CA THR A 291 -17.70 7.88 16.77
C THR A 291 -16.91 7.19 17.90
N PRO A 292 -17.53 6.84 19.05
CA PRO A 292 -16.83 6.17 20.15
C PRO A 292 -16.36 4.75 19.79
N VAL A 293 -15.05 4.52 19.93
CA VAL A 293 -14.37 3.23 19.71
C VAL A 293 -13.59 2.87 20.97
N PHE A 294 -13.62 1.58 21.33
CA PHE A 294 -12.99 1.02 22.52
C PHE A 294 -11.99 -0.10 22.17
N ARG A 295 -11.17 -0.49 23.14
CA ARG A 295 -10.11 -1.49 22.96
C ARG A 295 -10.62 -2.91 22.71
N ASP A 296 -11.86 -3.18 23.08
CA ASP A 296 -12.54 -4.47 22.89
C ASP A 296 -13.49 -4.46 21.67
N ASP A 297 -13.39 -3.45 20.81
CA ASP A 297 -14.01 -3.43 19.49
C ASP A 297 -13.12 -4.13 18.46
N VAL A 298 -13.77 -4.77 17.48
CA VAL A 298 -13.13 -5.22 16.24
C VAL A 298 -13.66 -4.38 15.09
N CYS A 299 -12.78 -3.64 14.44
CA CYS A 299 -13.12 -2.76 13.33
C CYS A 299 -12.73 -3.38 12.00
N PHE A 300 -13.72 -3.66 11.15
CA PHE A 300 -13.57 -4.14 9.79
C PHE A 300 -13.52 -2.96 8.82
N PHE A 301 -12.50 -2.93 7.96
CA PHE A 301 -12.32 -1.92 6.92
C PHE A 301 -12.48 -2.58 5.56
N ILE A 302 -13.61 -2.30 4.89
CA ILE A 302 -13.96 -2.94 3.62
C ILE A 302 -13.68 -1.97 2.48
N SER A 303 -12.76 -2.34 1.59
CA SER A 303 -12.34 -1.48 0.49
C SER A 303 -11.75 -2.29 -0.66
N GLN A 304 -12.35 -2.21 -1.85
CA GLN A 304 -11.82 -2.89 -3.04
C GLN A 304 -10.37 -2.44 -3.32
N SER A 305 -10.13 -1.13 -3.37
CA SER A 305 -8.83 -0.55 -3.69
C SER A 305 -7.84 -0.64 -2.53
N GLY A 306 -8.34 -0.65 -1.29
CA GLY A 306 -7.54 -0.52 -0.09
C GLY A 306 -6.93 0.87 0.12
N GLU A 307 -7.36 1.88 -0.65
CA GLU A 307 -6.83 3.26 -0.63
C GLU A 307 -7.90 4.34 -0.41
N THR A 308 -9.18 3.96 -0.29
CA THR A 308 -10.29 4.91 -0.06
C THR A 308 -10.03 5.77 1.17
N ALA A 309 -9.91 7.10 0.97
CA ALA A 309 -9.39 8.04 1.96
C ALA A 309 -10.14 8.00 3.30
N ASP A 310 -11.47 8.16 3.30
CA ASP A 310 -12.26 8.13 4.54
C ASP A 310 -12.14 6.79 5.28
N THR A 311 -12.14 5.68 4.54
CA THR A 311 -11.96 4.34 5.14
C THR A 311 -10.57 4.20 5.77
N LEU A 312 -9.51 4.71 5.12
CA LEU A 312 -8.14 4.69 5.64
C LEU A 312 -7.98 5.61 6.86
N MET A 313 -8.62 6.77 6.87
CA MET A 313 -8.63 7.67 8.03
C MET A 313 -9.42 7.06 9.19
N GLY A 314 -10.55 6.40 8.91
CA GLY A 314 -11.29 5.60 9.89
C GLY A 314 -10.42 4.49 10.50
N LEU A 315 -9.59 3.83 9.69
CA LEU A 315 -8.62 2.84 10.17
C LEU A 315 -7.65 3.44 11.18
N ARG A 316 -6.97 4.53 10.81
CA ARG A 316 -6.01 5.20 11.69
C ARG A 316 -6.68 5.70 12.98
N TYR A 317 -7.88 6.26 12.87
CA TYR A 317 -8.70 6.69 14.01
C TYR A 317 -9.01 5.55 15.00
N CYS A 318 -9.35 4.36 14.50
CA CYS A 318 -9.61 3.19 15.34
C CYS A 318 -8.33 2.63 15.97
N LYS A 319 -7.21 2.63 15.24
CA LYS A 319 -5.91 2.20 15.76
C LYS A 319 -5.43 3.05 16.92
N GLU A 320 -5.59 4.38 16.84
CA GLU A 320 -5.27 5.30 17.94
C GLU A 320 -6.04 4.99 19.24
N ARG A 321 -7.23 4.39 19.11
CA ARG A 321 -8.09 3.98 20.23
C ARG A 321 -7.83 2.55 20.70
N GLY A 322 -6.92 1.83 20.04
CA GLY A 322 -6.48 0.49 20.41
C GLY A 322 -7.47 -0.61 20.10
N ALA A 323 -8.40 -0.39 19.16
CA ALA A 323 -9.26 -1.46 18.64
C ALA A 323 -8.46 -2.41 17.75
N LEU A 324 -8.89 -3.67 17.67
CA LEU A 324 -8.32 -4.64 16.74
C LEU A 324 -8.86 -4.36 15.33
N THR A 325 -7.97 -4.26 14.35
CA THR A 325 -8.33 -3.83 12.99
C THR A 325 -8.18 -4.95 11.96
N VAL A 326 -9.23 -5.12 11.14
CA VAL A 326 -9.32 -6.18 10.12
C VAL A 326 -9.55 -5.58 8.73
N GLY A 327 -8.64 -5.81 7.79
CA GLY A 327 -8.77 -5.35 6.41
C GLY A 327 -9.46 -6.37 5.50
N ILE A 328 -10.52 -5.98 4.79
CA ILE A 328 -11.15 -6.79 3.73
C ILE A 328 -10.91 -6.08 2.40
N THR A 329 -9.89 -6.51 1.65
CA THR A 329 -9.38 -5.78 0.48
C THR A 329 -9.19 -6.63 -0.77
N ASN A 330 -9.19 -6.00 -1.95
CA ASN A 330 -8.90 -6.67 -3.22
C ASN A 330 -7.54 -6.28 -3.84
N THR A 331 -6.79 -5.39 -3.19
CA THR A 331 -5.46 -4.97 -3.66
C THR A 331 -4.41 -5.38 -2.64
N VAL A 332 -3.54 -6.31 -3.04
CA VAL A 332 -2.40 -6.77 -2.23
C VAL A 332 -1.44 -5.61 -2.00
N GLY A 333 -1.01 -5.41 -0.75
CA GLY A 333 -0.06 -4.35 -0.41
C GLY A 333 -0.64 -2.94 -0.40
N SER A 334 -1.96 -2.79 -0.52
CA SER A 334 -2.65 -1.50 -0.30
C SER A 334 -2.45 -0.97 1.11
N SER A 335 -2.62 0.33 1.32
CA SER A 335 -2.46 1.01 2.61
C SER A 335 -3.33 0.38 3.70
N ILE A 336 -4.61 0.13 3.44
CA ILE A 336 -5.50 -0.55 4.41
C ILE A 336 -4.96 -1.95 4.74
N SER A 337 -4.54 -2.74 3.75
CA SER A 337 -4.06 -4.11 4.00
C SER A 337 -2.75 -4.18 4.81
N ARG A 338 -1.91 -3.15 4.69
CA ARG A 338 -0.63 -3.04 5.42
C ARG A 338 -0.80 -2.48 6.82
N GLU A 339 -1.73 -1.54 6.99
CA GLU A 339 -1.93 -0.85 8.26
C GLU A 339 -2.85 -1.63 9.23
N THR A 340 -3.70 -2.54 8.76
CA THR A 340 -4.53 -3.40 9.64
C THR A 340 -3.72 -4.49 10.35
N ASP A 341 -4.15 -4.90 11.55
CA ASP A 341 -3.48 -5.96 12.33
C ASP A 341 -3.58 -7.33 11.64
N CYS A 342 -4.72 -7.61 11.04
CA CYS A 342 -4.92 -8.78 10.18
C CYS A 342 -5.90 -8.48 9.03
N GLY A 343 -6.08 -9.42 8.11
CA GLY A 343 -6.96 -9.16 6.97
C GLY A 343 -7.22 -10.35 6.06
N VAL A 344 -8.16 -10.16 5.14
CA VAL A 344 -8.56 -11.12 4.11
C VAL A 344 -8.50 -10.43 2.76
N HIS A 345 -7.65 -10.95 1.88
CA HIS A 345 -7.69 -10.57 0.47
C HIS A 345 -8.86 -11.28 -0.20
N ILE A 346 -9.85 -10.56 -0.74
CA ILE A 346 -11.05 -11.20 -1.29
C ILE A 346 -10.77 -12.04 -2.55
N ASN A 347 -9.67 -11.76 -3.27
CA ASN A 347 -9.23 -12.55 -4.43
C ASN A 347 -10.26 -12.62 -5.57
N ALA A 348 -10.93 -11.50 -5.85
CA ALA A 348 -11.87 -11.38 -6.97
C ALA A 348 -11.16 -11.15 -8.33
N GLY A 349 -9.83 -10.98 -8.30
CA GLY A 349 -9.04 -10.45 -9.41
C GLY A 349 -9.23 -8.93 -9.61
N PRO A 350 -8.45 -8.30 -10.50
CA PRO A 350 -8.56 -6.87 -10.80
C PRO A 350 -9.98 -6.48 -11.23
N GLU A 351 -10.47 -5.36 -10.71
CA GLU A 351 -11.74 -4.74 -11.12
C GLU A 351 -11.40 -3.38 -11.76
N ILE A 352 -11.67 -3.27 -13.06
CA ILE A 352 -11.37 -2.13 -13.93
C ILE A 352 -12.63 -1.28 -14.16
N GLY A 353 -13.81 -1.90 -14.09
CA GLY A 353 -15.09 -1.19 -14.10
C GLY A 353 -15.17 -0.19 -12.95
N VAL A 354 -15.67 1.02 -13.25
CA VAL A 354 -15.83 2.09 -12.23
C VAL A 354 -16.86 1.70 -11.17
N ALA A 355 -17.96 1.07 -11.60
CA ALA A 355 -18.98 0.55 -10.70
C ALA A 355 -18.59 -0.85 -10.21
N SER A 356 -18.50 -1.01 -8.90
CA SER A 356 -18.11 -2.29 -8.29
C SER A 356 -19.17 -3.37 -8.49
N THR A 357 -18.75 -4.57 -8.90
CA THR A 357 -19.62 -5.71 -9.20
C THR A 357 -19.11 -6.96 -8.49
N LYS A 358 -18.08 -7.62 -9.03
CA LYS A 358 -17.49 -8.84 -8.45
C LYS A 358 -16.81 -8.60 -7.11
N ALA A 359 -16.29 -7.39 -6.86
CA ALA A 359 -15.73 -7.08 -5.54
C ALA A 359 -16.82 -7.03 -4.46
N TYR A 360 -18.04 -6.56 -4.77
CA TYR A 360 -19.17 -6.59 -3.84
C TYR A 360 -19.56 -8.02 -3.44
N THR A 361 -19.76 -8.91 -4.41
CA THR A 361 -20.15 -10.30 -4.13
C THR A 361 -19.02 -11.07 -3.43
N SER A 362 -17.76 -10.80 -3.77
CA SER A 362 -16.60 -11.38 -3.08
C SER A 362 -16.41 -10.85 -1.66
N GLN A 363 -16.71 -9.57 -1.40
CA GLN A 363 -16.76 -8.99 -0.05
C GLN A 363 -17.87 -9.66 0.78
N PHE A 364 -19.05 -9.85 0.21
CA PHE A 364 -20.16 -10.56 0.84
C PHE A 364 -19.73 -11.97 1.26
N VAL A 365 -19.19 -12.77 0.33
CA VAL A 365 -18.75 -14.15 0.62
C VAL A 365 -17.63 -14.18 1.67
N SER A 366 -16.70 -13.22 1.63
CA SER A 366 -15.62 -13.11 2.62
C SER A 366 -16.13 -12.86 4.04
N LEU A 367 -17.12 -11.97 4.20
CA LEU A 367 -17.74 -11.69 5.49
C LEU A 367 -18.58 -12.88 6.00
N VAL A 368 -19.25 -13.60 5.10
CA VAL A 368 -19.94 -14.87 5.46
C VAL A 368 -18.95 -15.92 5.93
N MET A 369 -17.81 -16.11 5.24
CA MET A 369 -16.78 -17.05 5.69
C MET A 369 -16.22 -16.68 7.08
N PHE A 370 -16.04 -15.39 7.35
CA PHE A 370 -15.67 -14.91 8.69
C PHE A 370 -16.74 -15.27 9.73
N ALA A 371 -18.01 -15.00 9.44
CA ALA A 371 -19.12 -15.34 10.33
C ALA A 371 -19.18 -16.85 10.63
N LEU A 372 -18.93 -17.70 9.62
CA LEU A 372 -18.84 -19.15 9.81
C LEU A 372 -17.69 -19.49 10.77
N MET A 373 -16.49 -18.93 10.58
CA MET A 373 -15.35 -19.18 11.50
C MET A 373 -15.66 -18.79 12.95
N MET A 374 -16.45 -17.75 13.18
CA MET A 374 -16.77 -17.29 14.54
C MET A 374 -17.68 -18.24 15.33
N CYS A 375 -18.44 -19.12 14.67
CA CYS A 375 -19.34 -20.08 15.33
C CYS A 375 -18.90 -21.54 15.21
N ASP A 376 -17.65 -21.81 14.81
CA ASP A 376 -17.15 -23.15 14.56
C ASP A 376 -17.21 -24.09 15.77
N ASP A 377 -16.96 -23.58 16.98
CA ASP A 377 -16.99 -24.34 18.24
C ASP A 377 -18.40 -24.48 18.86
N ARG A 378 -19.43 -23.87 18.25
CA ARG A 378 -20.79 -23.86 18.80
C ARG A 378 -21.62 -25.03 18.25
N ILE A 379 -21.90 -26.03 19.09
CA ILE A 379 -22.69 -27.22 18.72
C ILE A 379 -24.08 -26.85 18.19
N SER A 380 -24.76 -25.89 18.83
CA SER A 380 -26.10 -25.43 18.42
C SER A 380 -26.14 -24.80 17.03
N MET A 381 -25.01 -24.30 16.52
CA MET A 381 -24.90 -23.61 15.23
C MET A 381 -24.43 -24.54 14.09
N GLN A 382 -24.09 -25.80 14.38
CA GLN A 382 -23.51 -26.70 13.38
C GLN A 382 -24.43 -26.96 12.19
N GLU A 383 -25.73 -27.17 12.43
CA GLU A 383 -26.68 -27.39 11.33
C GLU A 383 -26.85 -26.13 10.47
N ARG A 384 -26.93 -24.95 11.10
CA ARG A 384 -26.99 -23.67 10.40
C ARG A 384 -25.72 -23.39 9.59
N ARG A 385 -24.54 -23.71 10.15
CA ARG A 385 -23.25 -23.66 9.42
C ARG A 385 -23.29 -24.52 8.16
N LYS A 386 -23.69 -25.79 8.29
CA LYS A 386 -23.77 -26.71 7.15
C LYS A 386 -24.77 -26.24 6.11
N GLU A 387 -25.91 -25.69 6.51
CA GLU A 387 -26.91 -25.11 5.60
C GLU A 387 -26.29 -23.98 4.76
N ILE A 388 -25.65 -23.00 5.40
CA ILE A 388 -24.99 -21.89 4.70
C ILE A 388 -23.89 -22.39 3.76
N MET A 389 -23.08 -23.35 4.22
CA MET A 389 -22.01 -23.93 3.39
C MET A 389 -22.53 -24.72 2.19
N ARG A 390 -23.67 -25.43 2.32
CA ARG A 390 -24.34 -26.05 1.17
C ARG A 390 -24.86 -24.97 0.20
N GLY A 391 -25.37 -23.86 0.72
CA GLY A 391 -25.76 -22.70 -0.08
C GLY A 391 -24.58 -22.13 -0.88
N LEU A 392 -23.43 -21.92 -0.23
CA LEU A 392 -22.19 -21.48 -0.88
C LEU A 392 -21.71 -22.46 -1.96
N LYS A 393 -21.83 -23.78 -1.72
CA LYS A 393 -21.49 -24.82 -2.71
C LYS A 393 -22.39 -24.77 -3.94
N GLY A 394 -23.63 -24.28 -3.79
CA GLY A 394 -24.63 -24.18 -4.85
C GLY A 394 -24.60 -22.85 -5.62
N LEU A 395 -23.69 -21.93 -5.28
CA LEU A 395 -23.48 -20.72 -6.08
C LEU A 395 -22.96 -21.11 -7.48
N PRO A 396 -23.39 -20.38 -8.52
CA PRO A 396 -23.08 -20.70 -9.92
C PRO A 396 -21.59 -20.69 -10.25
#